data_AF-A0A942RY07-F1
#
_entry.id   AF-A0A942RY07-F1
#
_cell.length_a   1.000
_cell.length_b   1.000
_cell.length_c   1.000
_cell.angle_alpha   90.00
_cell.angle_beta   90.00
_cell.angle_gamma   90.00
#
_symmetry.space_group_name_H-M   'P 1'
#
loop_
_entity.id
_entity.type
_entity.pdbx_description
1 polymer ?
#
loop_
_entity_poly.entity_id
_entity_poly.type
_entity_poly.pdbx_seq_one_letter_code
_entity_poly.pdbx_strand_id
1 'polypeptide(L)' 'MSNFIQNYEIILKHLQSLNVSIDAFQQIRKPKLGNLELIAMNITAEYMGICSELQLFRDIKNTFLEGLIERSVY' A
#
# COMPACT_ATOMS: atom_id res chain seq x y z
N MET A 1 -15.06 1.60 -8.32
CA MET A 1 -14.29 0.80 -7.34
C MET A 1 -13.37 -0.11 -8.11
N SER A 2 -12.06 0.10 -8.05
CA SER A 2 -11.10 -0.77 -8.74
C SER A 2 -11.00 -2.11 -7.98
N ASN A 3 -10.73 -3.19 -8.70
CA ASN A 3 -10.46 -4.50 -8.09
C ASN A 3 -9.28 -4.41 -7.10
N PHE A 4 -8.36 -3.48 -7.33
CA PHE A 4 -7.20 -3.22 -6.48
C PHE A 4 -7.61 -2.77 -5.07
N ILE A 5 -8.51 -1.79 -4.95
CA ILE A 5 -8.94 -1.28 -3.63
C ILE A 5 -9.62 -2.37 -2.80
N GLN A 6 -10.49 -3.17 -3.42
CA GLN A 6 -11.20 -4.24 -2.70
C GLN A 6 -10.21 -5.28 -2.16
N ASN A 7 -9.26 -5.72 -2.99
CA ASN A 7 -8.23 -6.66 -2.56
C ASN A 7 -7.34 -6.07 -1.46
N TYR A 8 -6.98 -4.79 -1.60
CA TYR A 8 -6.22 -4.05 -0.60
C TYR A 8 -6.92 -4.01 0.76
N GLU A 9 -8.22 -3.68 0.80
CA GLU A 9 -8.99 -3.62 2.05
C GLU A 9 -9.07 -5.00 2.73
N ILE A 10 -9.25 -6.07 1.95
CA ILE A 10 -9.29 -7.44 2.46
C ILE A 10 -7.94 -7.81 3.09
N ILE A 11 -6.84 -7.56 2.36
CA ILE A 11 -5.48 -7.86 2.84
C ILE A 11 -5.16 -7.03 4.07
N LEU A 12 -5.49 -5.74 4.08
CA LEU A 12 -5.28 -4.84 5.21
C LEU A 12 -5.98 -5.36 6.47
N LYS A 13 -7.24 -5.78 6.35
CA LYS A 13 -8.02 -6.33 7.47
C LYS A 13 -7.39 -7.62 8.00
N HIS A 14 -6.89 -8.49 7.12
CA HIS A 14 -6.17 -9.69 7.52
C HIS A 14 -4.87 -9.36 8.26
N LEU A 15 -4.07 -8.42 7.74
CA LEU A 15 -2.83 -7.98 8.40
C LEU A 15 -3.09 -7.35 9.77
N GLN A 16 -4.14 -6.54 9.91
CA GLN A 16 -4.56 -5.98 11.19
C GLN A 16 -4.95 -7.07 12.20
N SER A 17 -5.60 -8.15 11.75
CA SER A 17 -5.99 -9.27 12.62
C SER A 17 -4.80 -10.05 13.20
N LEU A 18 -3.63 -9.98 12.55
CA LEU A 18 -2.43 -10.69 12.97
C LEU A 18 -1.66 -9.94 14.09
N ASN A 19 -2.09 -8.73 14.47
CA ASN A 19 -1.46 -7.89 15.50
C ASN A 19 0.07 -7.77 15.33
N VAL A 20 0.55 -7.67 14.09
CA VAL A 20 1.98 -7.52 13.80
C VAL A 20 2.40 -6.09 14.13
N SER A 21 3.23 -5.93 15.16
CA SER A 21 3.92 -4.68 15.43
C SER A 21 5.06 -4.51 14.43
N ILE A 22 4.89 -3.59 13.49
CA ILE A 22 5.97 -3.19 12.58
C ILE A 22 6.68 -2.02 13.25
N ASP A 23 7.87 -2.28 13.79
CA ASP A 23 8.68 -1.23 14.41
C ASP A 23 8.92 -0.10 13.40
N ALA A 24 8.65 1.13 13.85
CA ALA A 24 8.80 2.30 13.01
C ALA A 24 10.29 2.54 12.72
N PHE A 25 10.68 2.50 11.45
CA PHE A 25 11.98 2.99 11.03
C PHE A 25 12.10 4.48 11.34
N GLN A 26 13.26 4.92 11.85
CA GLN A 26 13.58 6.34 11.95
C GLN A 26 13.77 6.93 10.55
N GLN A 27 12.68 7.40 9.94
CA GLN A 27 12.74 8.19 8.72
C GLN A 27 12.79 9.69 9.05
N ILE A 28 13.64 10.42 8.33
CA ILE A 28 13.76 11.88 8.44
C ILE A 28 12.44 12.57 8.04
N ARG A 29 11.73 11.99 7.06
CA ARG A 29 10.43 12.47 6.59
C ARG A 29 9.32 11.62 7.19
N LYS A 30 8.27 12.25 7.71
CA LYS A 30 7.08 11.54 8.17
C LYS A 30 6.34 10.96 6.94
N PRO A 31 6.16 9.64 6.85
CA PRO A 31 5.37 9.05 5.78
C PRO A 31 3.90 9.46 5.93
N LYS A 32 3.19 9.62 4.81
CA LYS A 32 1.75 9.92 4.79
C LYS A 32 0.89 8.65 4.92
N LEU A 33 1.48 7.49 4.63
CA LEU A 33 0.86 6.18 4.71
C LEU A 33 1.47 5.38 5.88
N GLY A 34 0.65 4.62 6.58
CA GLY A 34 1.13 3.73 7.64
C GLY A 34 1.97 2.57 7.10
N ASN A 35 2.87 2.02 7.93
CA ASN A 35 3.72 0.89 7.53
C ASN A 35 2.88 -0.34 7.12
N LEU A 36 1.81 -0.62 7.87
CA LEU A 36 0.94 -1.76 7.60
C LEU A 36 0.15 -1.59 6.30
N GLU A 37 -0.29 -0.35 6.03
CA GLU A 37 -0.94 0.04 4.77
C GLU A 37 0.03 -0.09 3.58
N LEU A 38 1.28 0.31 3.73
CA LEU A 38 2.31 0.14 2.71
C LEU A 38 2.56 -1.35 2.39
N ILE A 39 2.67 -2.18 3.42
CA ILE A 39 2.83 -3.64 3.25
C ILE A 39 1.59 -4.24 2.58
N ALA A 40 0.39 -3.86 3.01
CA ALA A 40 -0.85 -4.31 2.39
C ALA A 40 -0.88 -3.98 0.90
N MET A 41 -0.44 -2.78 0.52
CA MET A 41 -0.36 -2.38 -0.88
C MET A 41 0.63 -3.23 -1.68
N ASN A 42 1.83 -3.50 -1.14
CA ASN A 42 2.83 -4.34 -1.81
C ASN A 42 2.32 -5.77 -2.01
N ILE A 43 1.72 -6.37 -0.99
CA ILE A 43 1.15 -7.72 -1.09
C ILE A 43 0.00 -7.73 -2.11
N THR A 44 -0.82 -6.68 -2.16
CA THR A 44 -1.90 -6.57 -3.15
C THR A 44 -1.34 -6.48 -4.57
N ALA A 45 -0.28 -5.69 -4.77
CA ALA A 45 0.39 -5.57 -6.06
C ALA A 45 0.94 -6.92 -6.53
N GLU A 46 1.63 -7.64 -5.64
CA GLU A 46 2.19 -8.96 -5.92
C GLU A 46 1.10 -10.00 -6.20
N TYR A 47 0.03 -10.00 -5.39
CA TYR A 47 -1.15 -10.86 -5.59
C TYR A 47 -1.81 -10.63 -6.96
N MET A 48 -1.87 -9.37 -7.41
CA MET A 48 -2.41 -9.01 -8.72
C MET A 48 -1.41 -9.15 -9.88
N GLY A 49 -0.17 -9.58 -9.61
CA GLY A 49 0.88 -9.72 -10.62
C GLY A 49 1.41 -8.39 -11.16
N ILE A 50 1.25 -7.29 -10.42
CA ILE A 50 1.73 -5.97 -10.79
C ILE A 50 3.21 -5.84 -10.39
N CYS A 51 4.12 -6.09 -11.33
CA CYS A 51 5.57 -5.94 -11.10
C CYS A 51 6.10 -4.56 -11.50
N SER A 52 5.29 -3.71 -12.14
CA SER A 52 5.70 -2.37 -12.57
C SER A 52 5.14 -1.32 -11.63
N GLU A 53 6.04 -0.54 -11.02
CA GLU A 53 5.69 0.65 -10.23
C GLU A 53 4.74 1.57 -11.00
N LEU A 54 5.00 1.79 -12.28
CA LEU A 54 4.18 2.65 -13.14
C LEU A 54 2.76 2.12 -13.34
N GLN A 55 2.59 0.80 -13.41
CA GLN A 55 1.27 0.17 -13.48
C GLN A 55 0.53 0.28 -12.15
N LEU A 56 1.22 0.05 -11.04
CA LEU A 56 0.67 0.22 -9.69
C LEU A 56 0.14 1.66 -9.47
N PHE A 57 0.92 2.67 -9.81
CA PHE A 57 0.49 4.07 -9.70
C PHE A 57 -0.66 4.43 -10.63
N ARG A 58 -0.84 3.72 -11.77
CA ARG A 58 -2.01 3.88 -12.64
C ARG A 58 -3.26 3.26 -12.01
N ASP A 59 -3.13 2.11 -11.37
CA ASP A 59 -4.24 1.39 -10.74
C ASP A 59 -4.69 2.06 -9.43
N ILE A 60 -3.78 2.76 -8.76
CA ILE A 60 -4.03 3.62 -7.60
C ILE A 60 -4.56 5.00 -8.02
N LYS A 61 -4.35 5.43 -9.28
CA LYS A 61 -4.80 6.73 -9.76
C LYS A 61 -6.33 6.83 -9.65
N ASN A 62 -6.82 7.97 -9.17
CA ASN A 62 -8.23 8.25 -8.85
C ASN A 62 -8.78 7.45 -7.65
N THR A 63 -7.93 6.97 -6.76
CA THR A 63 -8.33 6.33 -5.50
C THR A 63 -7.86 7.14 -4.31
N PHE A 64 -8.31 6.80 -3.10
CA PHE A 64 -7.86 7.46 -1.87
C PHE A 64 -6.36 7.21 -1.58
N LEU A 65 -5.75 6.21 -2.21
CA LEU A 65 -4.33 5.91 -2.10
C LEU A 65 -3.47 6.85 -2.96
N GLU A 66 -4.08 7.62 -3.87
CA GLU A 66 -3.39 8.62 -4.68
C GLU A 66 -2.86 9.75 -3.77
N GLY A 67 -1.56 10.04 -3.87
CA GLY A 67 -0.91 11.11 -3.11
C GLY A 67 -0.55 10.76 -1.66
N LEU A 68 -0.94 9.59 -1.16
CA LEU A 68 -0.45 9.03 0.11
C LEU A 68 0.97 8.44 -0.02
N ILE A 69 1.36 8.09 -1.24
CA ILE A 69 2.70 7.64 -1.58
C ILE A 69 3.27 8.55 -2.67
N GLU A 70 4.52 8.94 -2.50
CA GLU A 70 5.28 9.66 -3.51
C GLU A 70 6.18 8.69 -4.29
N ARG A 71 6.18 8.82 -5.62
CA ARG A 71 7.01 8.00 -6.52
C ARG A 71 8.52 8.06 -6.25
N SER A 72 8.99 9.10 -5.57
CA SER A 72 10.40 9.23 -5.19
C SER A 72 10.80 8.41 -3.96
N VAL A 73 9.83 7.81 -3.27
CA VAL A 73 10.01 7.10 -1.99
C VAL A 73 9.58 5.63 -2.07
N TYR A 74 8.83 5.23 -3.10
CA TYR A 74 8.35 3.86 -3.33
C TYR A 74 9.41 3.00 -4.01
#